data_AF-A0A7W0SQP6-F1
#
_entry.id   AF-A0A7W0SQP6-F1
#
_cell.length_a   1.000
_cell.length_b   1.000
_cell.length_c   1.000
_cell.angle_alpha   90.00
_cell.angle_beta   90.00
_cell.angle_gamma   90.00
#
_symmetry.space_group_name_H-M   'P 1'
#
loop_
_entity.id
_entity.type
_entity.pdbx_description
1 polymer ?
#
loop_
_entity_poly.entity_id
_entity_poly.type
_entity_poly.pdbx_seq_one_letter_code
_entity_poly.pdbx_strand_id
1 'polypeptide(L)' 'MFALRATRALAITISAIAWTLATASGAQAWAWPADGEVLREFSLGDNPYAGGQHRGVDI' A
#
# COMPACT_ATOMS: atom_id res chain seq x y z
N MET A 1 -4.63 -33.48 -27.20
CA MET A 1 -3.53 -32.49 -27.22
C MET A 1 -3.90 -31.13 -26.60
N PHE A 2 -5.16 -30.67 -26.67
CA PHE A 2 -5.60 -29.41 -26.06
C PHE A 2 -5.67 -29.42 -24.52
N ALA A 3 -6.06 -30.54 -23.91
CA ALA A 3 -6.16 -30.67 -22.45
C ALA A 3 -4.82 -30.45 -21.72
N LEU A 4 -3.72 -31.03 -22.23
CA LEU A 4 -2.39 -30.85 -21.63
C LEU A 4 -1.90 -29.40 -21.72
N ARG A 5 -2.28 -28.66 -22.78
CA ARG A 5 -1.98 -27.24 -22.93
C ARG A 5 -2.77 -26.40 -21.93
N ALA A 6 -4.06 -26.70 -21.75
CA ALA A 6 -4.90 -26.04 -20.76
C ALA A 6 -4.45 -26.29 -19.32
N THR A 7 -4.08 -27.53 -18.97
CA THR A 7 -3.53 -27.88 -17.65
C THR A 7 -2.21 -27.15 -17.38
N ARG A 8 -1.33 -27.07 -18.38
CA ARG A 8 -0.06 -26.32 -18.25
C ARG A 8 -0.30 -24.82 -18.08
N ALA A 9 -1.22 -24.23 -18.85
CA ALA A 9 -1.57 -22.83 -18.72
C ALA A 9 -2.13 -22.52 -17.33
N LEU A 10 -3.06 -23.35 -16.83
CA LEU A 10 -3.62 -23.21 -15.49
C LEU A 10 -2.54 -23.32 -14.40
N ALA A 11 -1.65 -24.31 -14.50
CA ALA A 11 -0.56 -24.47 -13.55
C ALA A 11 0.37 -23.26 -13.54
N ILE A 12 0.75 -22.74 -14.70
CA ILE A 12 1.56 -21.52 -14.82
C ILE A 12 0.86 -20.33 -14.19
N THR A 13 -0.44 -20.13 -14.45
CA THR A 13 -1.22 -19.04 -13.86
C THR A 13 -1.28 -19.14 -12.35
N ILE A 14 -1.55 -20.33 -11.80
CA ILE A 14 -1.58 -20.55 -10.35
C ILE A 14 -0.21 -20.28 -9.73
N SER A 15 0.87 -20.79 -10.35
CA SER A 15 2.24 -20.53 -9.87
C SER A 15 2.60 -19.05 -9.92
N ALA A 16 2.20 -18.34 -10.98
CA ALA A 16 2.44 -16.90 -11.09
C ALA A 16 1.68 -16.12 -10.00
N ILE A 17 0.41 -16.45 -9.75
CA ILE A 17 -0.39 -15.83 -8.67
C ILE A 17 0.25 -16.10 -7.30
N ALA A 18 0.58 -17.36 -7.01
CA ALA A 18 1.21 -17.75 -5.76
C ALA A 18 2.55 -17.01 -5.55
N TRP A 19 3.36 -16.90 -6.60
CA TRP A 19 4.60 -16.13 -6.55
C TRP A 19 4.34 -14.66 -6.25
N THR A 20 3.42 -14.01 -6.97
CA THR A 20 3.10 -12.59 -6.72
C THR A 20 2.59 -12.32 -5.31
N LEU A 21 1.83 -13.23 -4.71
CA LEU A 21 1.35 -13.08 -3.33
C LEU A 21 2.45 -13.29 -2.30
N ALA A 22 3.36 -14.24 -2.56
CA ALA A 22 4.47 -14.55 -1.65
C ALA A 22 5.60 -13.52 -1.71
N THR A 23 5.81 -12.88 -2.87
CA THR A 23 6.89 -11.93 -3.11
C THR A 23 6.43 -10.49 -3.23
N ALA A 24 5.14 -10.19 -3.13
CA ALA A 24 4.71 -8.81 -2.94
C ALA A 24 5.43 -8.29 -1.69
N SER A 25 6.33 -7.31 -1.87
CA SER A 25 6.77 -6.48 -0.76
C SER A 25 5.49 -6.05 -0.07
N GLY A 26 5.29 -6.44 1.20
CA GLY A 26 4.08 -6.09 1.92
C GLY A 26 3.82 -4.63 1.62
N ALA A 27 2.67 -4.30 1.03
CA ALA A 27 2.27 -2.91 0.90
C ALA A 27 2.54 -2.36 2.30
N GLN A 28 3.47 -1.40 2.41
CA GLN A 28 3.74 -0.71 3.66
C GLN A 28 2.45 0.05 3.92
N ALA A 29 1.45 -0.69 4.39
CA ALA A 29 0.06 -0.33 4.29
C ALA A 29 -0.14 0.70 5.37
N TRP A 30 0.16 1.95 5.03
CA TRP A 30 0.14 3.03 5.99
C TRP A 30 0.88 2.67 7.29
N ALA A 31 2.05 2.03 7.17
CA ALA A 31 2.93 1.89 8.31
C ALA A 31 3.34 3.29 8.76
N TRP A 32 3.34 3.51 10.08
CA TRP A 32 3.73 4.79 10.64
C TRP A 32 5.16 5.12 10.19
N PRO A 33 5.42 6.30 9.60
CA PRO A 33 6.68 6.56 8.89
C PRO A 33 7.86 6.88 9.82
N ALA A 34 7.59 7.15 11.09
CA ALA A 34 8.60 7.58 12.07
C ALA A 34 8.20 7.17 13.48
N ASP A 35 9.17 6.81 14.32
CA ASP A 35 8.94 6.57 15.75
C ASP A 35 8.87 7.90 16.52
N GLY A 36 8.12 7.93 17.63
CA GLY A 36 8.04 9.11 18.51
C GLY A 36 6.62 9.48 18.94
N GLU A 37 6.49 10.54 19.72
CA GLU A 37 5.21 11.12 20.14
C GLU A 37 4.74 12.16 19.11
N VAL A 38 3.43 12.28 18.90
CA VAL A 38 2.91 13.37 18.06
C VAL A 38 3.09 14.72 18.77
N LEU A 39 3.97 15.57 18.23
CA LEU A 39 4.20 16.93 18.71
C LEU A 39 3.14 17.91 18.19
N ARG A 40 2.61 17.66 16.99
CA ARG A 40 1.55 18.48 16.38
C ARG A 40 0.65 17.63 15.49
N GLU A 41 -0.64 17.68 15.78
CA GLU A 41 -1.66 16.99 14.99
C GLU A 41 -1.97 17.72 13.67
N PHE A 42 -2.49 16.94 12.71
CA PHE A 42 -3.17 17.51 11.54
C PHE A 42 -4.47 18.19 11.97
N SER A 43 -4.73 19.39 11.46
CA SER A 43 -5.98 20.11 11.68
C SER A 43 -6.47 20.74 10.39
N LEU A 44 -7.74 20.52 10.05
CA LEU A 44 -8.40 21.18 8.94
C LEU A 44 -9.16 22.39 9.49
N GLY A 45 -8.60 23.59 9.31
CA GLY A 45 -9.27 24.83 9.71
C GLY A 45 -10.48 25.17 8.83
N ASP A 46 -11.28 26.16 9.27
CA ASP A 46 -12.55 26.55 8.63
C ASP A 46 -12.41 26.99 7.16
N ASN A 47 -11.25 27.52 6.77
CA ASN A 47 -10.92 27.79 5.38
C ASN A 47 -9.88 26.77 4.90
N PRO A 48 -10.28 25.72 4.16
CA PRO A 48 -9.36 24.68 3.69
C PRO A 48 -8.25 25.18 2.77
N TYR A 49 -8.31 26.41 2.26
CA TYR A 49 -7.32 26.98 1.34
C TYR A 49 -6.59 28.20 1.91
N ALA A 50 -6.78 28.53 3.20
CA ALA A 50 -6.00 29.59 3.83
C ALA A 50 -4.50 29.27 3.77
N GLY A 51 -3.71 30.28 3.42
CA GLY A 51 -2.25 30.18 3.39
C GLY A 51 -1.65 29.98 4.77
N GLY A 52 -0.48 29.34 4.84
CA GLY A 52 0.26 29.12 6.09
C GLY A 52 -0.26 27.99 6.98
N GLN A 53 -1.24 27.20 6.52
CA GLN A 53 -1.73 26.06 7.29
C GLN A 53 -0.71 24.93 7.39
N HIS A 54 -0.66 24.31 8.57
CA HIS A 54 0.07 23.05 8.79
C HIS A 54 -0.72 21.91 8.15
N ARG A 55 -0.12 21.24 7.14
CA ARG A 55 -0.78 20.20 6.33
C ARG A 55 -0.26 18.79 6.59
N GLY A 56 0.38 18.59 7.73
CA GLY A 56 0.98 17.32 8.12
C GLY A 56 0.70 17.00 9.58
N VAL A 57 1.48 16.06 10.08
CA VAL A 57 1.62 15.73 11.51
C VAL A 57 3.11 15.85 11.81
N ASP A 58 3.44 16.45 12.95
CA ASP A 58 4.81 16.46 13.46
C ASP A 58 4.93 15.33 14.51
N ILE A 59 5.93 14.48 14.34
CA ILE A 59 6.35 13.40 15.26
C ILE A 59 7.66 13.83 15.95
#